data_AF-A0A1D1ZLJ2-F1
#
_entry.id   AF-A0A1D1ZLJ2-F1
#
_cell.length_a   1.000
_cell.length_b   1.000
_cell.length_c   1.000
_cell.angle_alpha   90.00
_cell.angle_beta   90.00
_cell.angle_gamma   90.00
#
_symmetry.space_group_name_H-M   'P 1'
#
loop_
_entity.id
_entity.type
_entity.pdbx_description
1 polymer ?
#
loop_
_entity_poly.entity_id
_entity_poly.type
_entity_poly.pdbx_seq_one_letter_code
_entity_poly.pdbx_strand_id
1 'polypeptide(L)'
;ERRWFGAAATRAGPAMTKGSSVQALYELCRKTFSPSGATAASPQAIRKLTALMDNIGPEDVGLGDINLDVERGHGFFGRDIFRNLYSTRTARWPLPITYLHIYECESFTIGIFCLPTSSVIPLHDHPGMTVLSKILYGSMHVKAYDWIEPSCMQGNGQVRLAKLQTDTVLTTPCPTSVLYPKTGGNLHCFTAVTSCAVLDVLAPPYSEADGRFCTYYHDYPFSSFSAGDKMHEKEEDHAWLAKIEPPDDLYMRSGEYLGPSVQDVAV
;
A
#
# COMPACT_ATOMS: atom_id res chain seq x y z
N GLU A 1 52.15 -44.69 -28.18
CA GLU A 1 50.72 -45.03 -28.25
C GLU A 1 49.88 -43.75 -28.35
N ARG A 2 48.86 -43.77 -29.22
CA ARG A 2 47.55 -43.08 -29.21
C ARG A 2 47.41 -41.59 -28.81
N ARG A 3 47.18 -40.78 -29.84
CA ARG A 3 45.99 -39.93 -30.16
C ARG A 3 45.18 -39.14 -29.10
N TRP A 4 45.17 -37.79 -29.31
CA TRP A 4 44.06 -36.84 -29.64
C TRP A 4 42.91 -36.45 -28.66
N PHE A 5 42.53 -35.15 -28.78
CA PHE A 5 41.35 -34.36 -28.31
C PHE A 5 41.24 -34.11 -26.79
N GLY A 6 41.00 -32.92 -26.22
CA GLY A 6 40.35 -31.68 -26.69
C GLY A 6 39.21 -31.35 -25.70
N ALA A 7 39.29 -30.26 -24.94
CA ALA A 7 38.12 -29.66 -24.28
C ALA A 7 38.43 -28.24 -23.79
N ALA A 8 37.55 -27.33 -24.16
CA ALA A 8 37.58 -25.91 -23.87
C ALA A 8 37.52 -25.61 -22.36
N ALA A 9 38.37 -24.70 -21.89
CA ALA A 9 38.08 -23.97 -20.68
C ALA A 9 36.97 -22.96 -21.01
N THR A 10 35.79 -23.25 -20.47
CA THR A 10 34.58 -22.44 -20.51
C THR A 10 34.90 -20.99 -20.19
N ARG A 11 34.71 -20.09 -21.16
CA ARG A 11 34.38 -18.69 -20.88
C ARG A 11 33.22 -18.72 -19.90
N ALA A 12 33.43 -18.20 -18.69
CA ALA A 12 32.32 -17.77 -17.87
C ALA A 12 31.50 -16.80 -18.73
N GLY A 13 30.29 -17.22 -19.10
CA GLY A 13 29.31 -16.31 -19.66
C GLY A 13 29.09 -15.17 -18.66
N PRO A 14 28.65 -13.98 -19.12
CA PRO A 14 28.32 -12.91 -18.19
C PRO A 14 27.35 -13.48 -17.16
N ALA A 15 27.70 -13.37 -15.88
CA ALA A 15 26.76 -13.59 -14.81
C ALA A 15 25.57 -12.67 -15.11
N MET A 16 24.42 -13.24 -15.46
CA MET A 16 23.17 -12.48 -15.47
C MET A 16 23.04 -11.90 -14.07
N THR A 17 23.21 -10.59 -13.96
CA THR A 17 22.87 -9.83 -12.75
C THR A 17 21.43 -10.20 -12.41
N LYS A 18 21.23 -10.95 -11.35
CA LYS A 18 19.89 -11.22 -10.81
C LYS A 18 19.34 -9.83 -10.46
N GLY A 19 18.39 -9.33 -11.26
CA GLY A 19 17.78 -8.02 -11.02
C GLY A 19 17.20 -7.96 -9.60
N SER A 20 17.19 -6.77 -9.00
CA SER A 20 16.55 -6.59 -7.69
C SER A 20 15.05 -6.93 -7.77
N SER A 21 14.47 -7.38 -6.66
CA SER A 21 13.03 -7.65 -6.55
C SER A 21 12.19 -6.41 -6.91
N VAL A 22 12.71 -5.23 -6.58
CA VAL A 22 12.13 -3.91 -6.94
C VAL A 22 12.15 -3.67 -8.45
N GLN A 23 13.25 -3.98 -9.14
CA GLN A 23 13.30 -3.89 -10.60
C GLN A 23 12.32 -4.87 -11.25
N ALA A 24 12.22 -6.10 -10.74
CA ALA A 24 11.25 -7.08 -11.22
C ALA A 24 9.80 -6.62 -11.03
N LEU A 25 9.49 -5.97 -9.90
CA LEU A 25 8.19 -5.37 -9.63
C LEU A 25 7.86 -4.28 -10.66
N TYR A 26 8.76 -3.31 -10.83
CA TYR A 26 8.61 -2.26 -11.84
C TYR A 26 8.36 -2.83 -13.25
N GLU A 27 9.16 -3.80 -13.69
CA GLU A 27 9.00 -4.38 -15.02
C GLU A 27 7.67 -5.11 -15.20
N LEU A 28 7.20 -5.80 -14.15
CA LEU A 28 5.91 -6.49 -14.19
C LEU A 28 4.74 -5.51 -14.13
N CYS A 29 4.85 -4.43 -13.35
CA CYS A 29 3.88 -3.33 -13.33
C CYS A 29 3.77 -2.70 -14.72
N ARG A 30 4.89 -2.36 -15.36
CA ARG A 30 4.91 -1.80 -16.72
C ARG A 30 4.27 -2.70 -17.77
N LYS A 31 4.47 -4.03 -17.66
CA LYS A 31 3.83 -5.01 -18.56
C LYS A 31 2.33 -5.18 -18.29
N THR A 32 1.91 -4.93 -17.05
CA THR A 32 0.52 -5.16 -16.61
C THR A 32 -0.35 -3.91 -16.80
N PHE A 33 0.18 -2.74 -16.49
CA PHE A 33 -0.49 -1.45 -16.52
C PHE A 33 0.03 -0.64 -17.71
N SER A 34 -0.61 -0.81 -18.86
CA SER A 34 -0.27 -0.09 -20.08
C SER A 34 -0.96 1.28 -20.13
N PRO A 35 -0.31 2.33 -20.69
CA PRO A 35 -0.84 3.70 -20.70
C PRO A 35 -2.19 3.86 -21.42
N SER A 36 -2.55 2.95 -22.32
CA SER A 36 -3.75 3.09 -23.14
C SER A 36 -5.08 3.02 -22.40
N GLY A 37 -5.12 2.82 -21.07
CA GLY A 37 -6.28 3.05 -20.19
C GLY A 37 -7.59 2.29 -20.52
N ALA A 38 -7.64 1.57 -21.62
CA ALA A 38 -8.87 1.06 -22.23
C ALA A 38 -9.21 -0.35 -21.76
N THR A 39 -8.30 -1.04 -21.09
CA THR A 39 -8.52 -2.40 -20.60
C THR A 39 -7.97 -2.55 -19.20
N ALA A 40 -8.86 -2.85 -18.24
CA ALA A 40 -8.45 -3.25 -16.90
C ALA A 40 -7.44 -4.41 -16.97
N ALA A 41 -6.47 -4.41 -16.06
CA ALA A 41 -5.47 -5.47 -15.99
C ALA A 41 -6.15 -6.85 -15.84
N SER A 42 -5.69 -7.84 -16.62
CA SER A 42 -6.31 -9.17 -16.57
C SER A 42 -6.12 -9.80 -15.17
N PRO A 43 -7.08 -10.61 -14.69
CA PRO A 43 -6.94 -11.30 -13.40
C PRO A 43 -5.68 -12.16 -13.30
N GLN A 44 -5.20 -12.71 -14.42
CA GLN A 44 -3.95 -13.48 -14.46
C GLN A 44 -2.72 -12.59 -14.26
N ALA A 45 -2.72 -11.38 -14.82
CA ALA A 45 -1.63 -10.43 -14.63
C ALA A 45 -1.58 -9.92 -13.18
N ILE A 46 -2.74 -9.60 -12.59
CA ILE A 46 -2.82 -9.24 -11.17
C ILE A 46 -2.32 -10.37 -10.27
N ARG A 47 -2.74 -11.62 -10.50
CA ARG A 47 -2.21 -12.77 -9.73
C ARG A 47 -0.69 -12.93 -9.83
N LYS A 48 -0.10 -12.64 -11.00
CA LYS A 48 1.37 -12.67 -11.16
C LYS A 48 2.04 -11.55 -10.36
N LEU A 49 1.46 -10.35 -10.35
CA LEU A 49 1.94 -9.23 -9.53
C LEU A 49 1.83 -9.54 -8.04
N THR A 50 0.68 -10.03 -7.58
CA THR A 50 0.47 -10.46 -6.18
C THR A 50 1.51 -11.51 -5.78
N ALA A 51 1.71 -12.56 -6.59
CA ALA A 51 2.69 -13.60 -6.30
C ALA A 51 4.14 -13.07 -6.28
N LEU A 52 4.46 -12.07 -7.10
CA LEU A 52 5.77 -11.42 -7.04
C LEU A 52 5.91 -10.61 -5.75
N MET A 53 4.92 -9.77 -5.42
CA MET A 53 4.90 -8.95 -4.21
C MET A 53 4.99 -9.80 -2.96
N ASP A 54 4.31 -10.95 -2.88
CA ASP A 54 4.37 -11.86 -1.73
C ASP A 54 5.79 -12.28 -1.33
N ASN A 55 6.73 -12.27 -2.28
CA ASN A 55 8.13 -12.62 -2.06
C ASN A 55 9.04 -11.41 -1.75
N ILE A 56 8.53 -10.17 -1.74
CA ILE A 56 9.31 -8.97 -1.44
C ILE A 56 9.38 -8.79 0.07
N GLY A 57 10.59 -8.84 0.63
CA GLY A 57 10.87 -8.56 2.04
C GLY A 57 11.28 -7.11 2.30
N PRO A 58 11.43 -6.71 3.57
CA PRO A 58 11.94 -5.38 3.94
C PRO A 58 13.36 -5.15 3.42
N GLU A 59 14.24 -6.15 3.42
CA GLU A 59 15.60 -6.04 2.88
C GLU A 59 15.64 -5.73 1.38
N ASP A 60 14.69 -6.25 0.60
CA ASP A 60 14.62 -6.03 -0.85
C ASP A 60 14.38 -4.56 -1.20
N VAL A 61 13.77 -3.81 -0.29
CA VAL A 61 13.39 -2.40 -0.45
C VAL A 61 14.22 -1.46 0.45
N GLY A 62 15.35 -1.94 0.98
CA GLY A 62 16.26 -1.10 1.78
C GLY A 62 15.80 -0.84 3.22
N LEU A 63 14.90 -1.67 3.76
CA LEU A 63 14.37 -1.58 5.13
C LEU A 63 14.95 -2.66 6.08
N GLY A 64 16.03 -3.34 5.69
CA GLY A 64 16.60 -4.48 6.43
C GLY A 64 17.24 -4.16 7.79
N ASP A 65 17.70 -2.93 8.01
CA ASP A 65 18.34 -2.51 9.28
C ASP A 65 17.34 -2.02 10.35
N ILE A 66 16.04 -2.25 10.15
CA ILE A 66 15.02 -1.91 11.13
C ILE A 66 15.07 -2.96 12.25
N ASN A 67 15.76 -2.62 13.33
CA ASN A 67 15.83 -3.44 14.52
C ASN A 67 14.45 -3.43 15.23
N LEU A 68 13.64 -4.46 14.98
CA LEU A 68 12.24 -4.59 15.43
C LEU A 68 12.09 -4.75 16.97
N ASP A 69 13.19 -4.97 17.71
CA ASP A 69 13.17 -5.34 19.13
C ASP A 69 13.05 -4.15 20.12
N VAL A 70 12.79 -2.93 19.67
CA VAL A 70 12.79 -1.73 20.54
C VAL A 70 11.38 -1.22 20.88
N GLU A 71 10.45 -2.15 21.08
CA GLU A 71 9.08 -1.87 21.53
C GLU A 71 8.94 -1.39 23.00
N ARG A 72 10.04 -1.16 23.74
CA ARG A 72 9.98 -0.78 25.17
C ARG A 72 10.17 0.71 25.50
N GLY A 73 9.80 1.60 24.58
CA GLY A 73 9.56 3.00 24.96
C GLY A 73 10.74 3.95 24.80
N HIS A 74 11.70 3.61 23.94
CA HIS A 74 12.59 4.58 23.33
C HIS A 74 12.45 4.46 21.82
N GLY A 75 11.95 5.51 21.17
CA GLY A 75 11.88 5.55 19.71
C GLY A 75 13.25 5.28 19.12
N PHE A 76 13.32 4.30 18.22
CA PHE A 76 14.56 3.80 17.65
C PHE A 76 14.44 3.78 16.12
N PHE A 77 15.30 4.57 15.47
CA PHE A 77 15.84 4.30 14.14
C PHE A 77 17.37 4.27 14.31
N GLY A 78 18.00 3.18 13.86
CA GLY A 78 19.41 2.88 14.08
C GLY A 78 20.39 3.88 13.44
N ARG A 79 21.52 4.03 14.15
CA ARG A 79 22.84 4.60 13.82
C ARG A 79 23.01 5.36 12.47
N ASP A 80 23.32 6.65 12.66
CA ASP A 80 24.12 7.57 11.82
C ASP A 80 23.42 8.66 11.00
N ILE A 81 22.11 8.62 10.74
CA ILE A 81 21.44 9.74 10.03
C ILE A 81 20.84 10.78 10.99
N PHE A 82 20.30 10.36 12.14
CA PHE A 82 19.55 11.25 13.05
C PHE A 82 20.28 11.70 14.32
N ARG A 83 21.57 11.35 14.51
CA ARG A 83 22.31 11.73 15.74
C ARG A 83 22.46 13.25 15.91
N ASN A 84 22.43 14.03 14.84
CA ASN A 84 22.61 15.48 14.90
C ASN A 84 21.34 16.30 15.20
N LEU A 85 20.15 15.69 15.29
CA LEU A 85 18.91 16.43 15.63
C LEU A 85 18.41 16.24 17.07
N TYR A 86 18.94 15.28 17.84
CA TYR A 86 18.31 14.83 19.10
C TYR A 86 19.16 15.01 20.36
N SER A 87 19.74 16.20 20.53
CA SER A 87 20.16 16.68 21.84
C SER A 87 19.15 17.68 22.41
N THR A 88 17.87 17.31 22.47
CA THR A 88 16.91 17.93 23.41
C THR A 88 15.73 16.99 23.63
N ARG A 89 15.38 16.75 24.90
CA ARG A 89 14.14 16.12 25.34
C ARG A 89 12.94 16.97 24.90
N THR A 90 12.40 16.76 23.71
CA THR A 90 11.20 17.45 23.25
C THR A 90 10.00 16.49 23.15
N ALA A 91 8.81 17.04 23.36
CA ALA A 91 7.57 16.40 23.75
C ALA A 91 7.07 15.24 22.87
N ARG A 92 6.22 14.40 23.51
CA ARG A 92 5.45 13.26 22.97
C ARG A 92 4.49 13.66 21.82
N TRP A 93 5.03 14.04 20.68
CA TRP A 93 4.24 14.09 19.44
C TRP A 93 4.37 12.74 18.72
N PRO A 94 3.26 12.15 18.24
CA PRO A 94 3.35 10.95 17.41
C PRO A 94 4.24 11.26 16.21
N LEU A 95 5.18 10.37 15.92
CA LEU A 95 6.07 10.52 14.77
C LEU A 95 5.21 10.52 13.49
N PRO A 96 5.53 11.36 12.50
CA PRO A 96 4.75 11.41 11.26
C PRO A 96 4.92 10.13 10.44
N ILE A 97 3.86 9.80 9.68
CA ILE A 97 3.93 8.78 8.64
C ILE A 97 4.95 9.24 7.59
N THR A 98 5.83 8.35 7.17
CA THR A 98 6.85 8.65 6.15
C THR A 98 6.51 7.92 4.86
N TYR A 99 6.38 8.65 3.75
CA TYR A 99 6.20 8.10 2.42
C TYR A 99 7.55 8.03 1.69
N LEU A 100 7.94 6.82 1.29
CA LEU A 100 9.13 6.57 0.47
C LEU A 100 8.69 6.34 -0.97
N HIS A 101 9.00 7.29 -1.83
CA HIS A 101 8.71 7.20 -3.25
C HIS A 101 9.71 6.28 -3.95
N ILE A 102 9.23 5.31 -4.73
CA ILE A 102 10.10 4.42 -5.52
C ILE A 102 10.03 4.77 -7.01
N TYR A 103 8.82 4.89 -7.56
CA TYR A 103 8.60 5.17 -8.98
C TYR A 103 7.17 5.66 -9.23
N GLU A 104 6.98 6.51 -10.24
CA GLU A 104 5.67 6.94 -10.73
C GLU A 104 5.67 7.23 -12.23
N CYS A 105 4.59 6.84 -12.90
CA CYS A 105 4.23 7.29 -14.24
C CYS A 105 2.70 7.38 -14.37
N GLU A 106 2.19 7.75 -15.55
CA GLU A 106 0.74 7.86 -15.80
C GLU A 106 -0.04 6.57 -15.53
N SER A 107 0.61 5.41 -15.66
CA SER A 107 -0.05 4.10 -15.51
C SER A 107 -0.05 3.55 -14.09
N PHE A 108 0.98 3.83 -13.28
CA PHE A 108 1.09 3.32 -11.92
C PHE A 108 2.12 4.08 -11.07
N THR A 109 1.95 3.99 -9.75
CA THR A 109 2.92 4.46 -8.74
C THR A 109 3.31 3.29 -7.84
N ILE A 110 4.58 3.25 -7.44
CA ILE A 110 5.12 2.35 -6.42
C ILE A 110 5.64 3.21 -5.28
N GLY A 111 5.18 2.96 -4.06
CA GLY A 111 5.65 3.66 -2.87
C GLY A 111 5.49 2.83 -1.61
N ILE A 112 6.15 3.27 -0.54
CA ILE A 112 6.08 2.63 0.77
C ILE A 112 5.61 3.66 1.80
N PHE A 113 4.59 3.30 2.57
CA PHE A 113 4.24 4.03 3.79
C PHE A 113 4.92 3.36 4.98
N CYS A 114 5.71 4.11 5.74
CA CYS A 114 6.22 3.70 7.05
C CYS A 114 5.39 4.39 8.14
N LEU A 115 4.66 3.58 8.92
CA LEU A 115 3.74 4.05 9.95
C LEU A 115 4.31 3.71 11.33
N PRO A 116 4.63 4.73 12.15
CA PRO A 116 4.90 4.53 13.57
C PRO A 116 3.69 3.91 14.28
N THR A 117 3.92 3.19 15.38
CA THR A 117 2.86 2.63 16.22
C THR A 117 1.76 3.66 16.51
N SER A 118 0.50 3.24 16.39
CA SER A 118 -0.71 4.06 16.56
C SER A 118 -0.96 5.15 15.52
N SER A 119 -0.14 5.24 14.47
CA SER A 119 -0.42 6.15 13.35
C SER A 119 -1.58 5.62 12.50
N VAL A 120 -2.35 6.55 11.91
CA VAL A 120 -3.54 6.24 11.12
C VAL A 120 -3.44 6.87 9.75
N ILE A 121 -3.70 6.09 8.70
CA ILE A 121 -4.15 6.62 7.41
C ILE A 121 -5.68 6.57 7.44
N PRO A 122 -6.37 7.71 7.52
CA PRO A 122 -7.82 7.77 7.70
C PRO A 122 -8.57 7.07 6.58
N LEU A 123 -9.84 6.77 6.79
CA LEU A 123 -10.67 6.11 5.79
C LEU A 123 -10.72 6.95 4.52
N HIS A 124 -10.28 6.37 3.40
CA HIS A 124 -10.19 7.06 2.11
C HIS A 124 -10.51 6.11 0.95
N ASP A 125 -10.82 6.66 -0.23
CA ASP A 125 -11.12 5.91 -1.45
C ASP A 125 -10.01 5.92 -2.51
N HIS A 126 -10.16 5.02 -3.47
CA HIS A 126 -9.25 4.83 -4.61
C HIS A 126 -10.04 4.83 -5.93
N PRO A 127 -10.57 6.00 -6.36
CA PRO A 127 -11.56 6.09 -7.43
C PRO A 127 -11.01 5.63 -8.78
N GLY A 128 -11.57 4.54 -9.32
CA GLY A 128 -11.15 4.00 -10.62
C GLY A 128 -9.84 3.21 -10.58
N MET A 129 -9.28 2.95 -9.39
CA MET A 129 -7.94 2.37 -9.23
C MET A 129 -8.01 0.90 -8.82
N THR A 130 -6.99 0.16 -9.21
CA THR A 130 -6.62 -1.13 -8.60
C THR A 130 -5.37 -0.89 -7.76
N VAL A 131 -5.40 -1.33 -6.50
CA VAL A 131 -4.26 -1.15 -5.58
C VAL A 131 -3.85 -2.50 -5.03
N LEU A 132 -2.54 -2.78 -5.09
CA LEU A 132 -1.94 -3.94 -4.45
C LEU A 132 -1.15 -3.46 -3.25
N SER A 133 -1.43 -4.02 -2.07
CA SER A 133 -0.84 -3.58 -0.81
C SER A 133 -0.23 -4.76 -0.06
N LYS A 134 1.04 -4.64 0.30
CA LYS A 134 1.78 -5.64 1.06
C LYS A 134 2.40 -5.05 2.31
N ILE A 135 2.07 -5.62 3.47
CA ILE A 135 2.78 -5.32 4.71
C ILE A 135 4.15 -6.03 4.67
N LEU A 136 5.20 -5.24 4.81
CA LEU A 136 6.60 -5.69 4.76
C LEU A 136 7.11 -6.15 6.13
N TYR A 137 6.70 -5.46 7.20
CA TYR A 137 6.94 -5.85 8.59
C TYR A 137 5.87 -5.24 9.52
N GLY A 138 5.78 -5.79 10.74
CA GLY A 138 4.90 -5.28 11.79
C GLY A 138 3.47 -5.79 11.67
N SER A 139 2.55 -5.07 12.32
CA SER A 139 1.12 -5.38 12.29
C SER A 139 0.26 -4.12 12.14
N MET A 140 -0.83 -4.29 11.43
CA MET A 140 -1.74 -3.22 11.03
C MET A 140 -3.17 -3.70 11.12
N HIS A 141 -4.02 -2.90 11.77
CA HIS A 141 -5.45 -3.04 11.66
C HIS A 141 -5.92 -2.41 10.35
N VAL A 142 -6.65 -3.19 9.56
CA VAL A 142 -7.23 -2.77 8.29
C VAL A 142 -8.74 -2.87 8.41
N LYS A 143 -9.41 -1.75 8.18
CA LYS A 143 -10.86 -1.69 8.03
C LYS A 143 -11.18 -1.22 6.62
N ALA A 144 -11.97 -1.98 5.88
CA ALA A 144 -12.24 -1.72 4.47
C ALA A 144 -13.70 -1.97 4.10
N TYR A 145 -14.19 -1.21 3.13
CA TYR A 145 -15.57 -1.18 2.67
C TYR A 145 -15.65 -1.10 1.15
N ASP A 146 -16.77 -1.57 0.61
CA ASP A 146 -17.20 -1.28 -0.75
C ASP A 146 -18.58 -0.62 -0.74
N TRP A 147 -18.83 0.28 -1.69
CA TRP A 147 -20.14 0.90 -1.82
C TRP A 147 -21.22 -0.13 -2.16
N ILE A 148 -22.39 0.00 -1.53
CA ILE A 148 -23.58 -0.74 -1.96
C ILE A 148 -24.13 -0.12 -3.25
N GLU A 149 -24.50 -0.99 -4.19
CA GLU A 149 -25.17 -0.62 -5.44
C GLU A 149 -26.54 -1.33 -5.55
N PRO A 150 -27.61 -0.63 -5.95
CA PRO A 150 -27.64 0.80 -6.29
C PRO A 150 -27.40 1.69 -5.05
N SER A 151 -26.78 2.86 -5.28
CA SER A 151 -26.44 3.81 -4.22
C SER A 151 -27.62 4.10 -3.27
N CYS A 152 -27.38 3.89 -1.98
CA CYS A 152 -28.32 4.18 -0.90
C CYS A 152 -27.75 5.34 -0.08
N MET A 153 -28.49 6.45 -0.01
CA MET A 153 -28.07 7.68 0.64
C MET A 153 -29.05 8.05 1.76
N GLN A 154 -28.53 8.58 2.88
CA GLN A 154 -29.33 9.12 3.98
C GLN A 154 -28.76 10.45 4.48
N GLY A 155 -29.35 11.02 5.55
CA GLY A 155 -28.91 12.28 6.13
C GLY A 155 -28.95 13.42 5.12
N ASN A 156 -30.06 13.57 4.39
CA ASN A 156 -30.20 14.54 3.29
C ASN A 156 -29.15 14.38 2.16
N GLY A 157 -28.65 13.16 1.95
CA GLY A 157 -27.64 12.86 0.93
C GLY A 157 -26.19 13.07 1.39
N GLN A 158 -25.97 13.29 2.68
CA GLN A 158 -24.63 13.47 3.24
C GLN A 158 -23.89 12.16 3.50
N VAL A 159 -24.63 11.07 3.73
CA VAL A 159 -24.05 9.75 3.99
C VAL A 159 -24.44 8.74 2.94
N ARG A 160 -23.48 7.89 2.56
CA ARG A 160 -23.67 6.79 1.62
C ARG A 160 -23.45 5.45 2.33
N LEU A 161 -24.30 4.48 2.02
CA LEU A 161 -24.20 3.13 2.57
C LEU A 161 -23.03 2.36 1.93
N ALA A 162 -22.21 1.74 2.77
CA ALA A 162 -21.15 0.83 2.37
C ALA A 162 -21.24 -0.50 3.14
N LYS A 163 -20.70 -1.55 2.54
CA LYS A 163 -20.59 -2.89 3.11
C LYS A 163 -19.17 -3.17 3.54
N LEU A 164 -19.01 -3.62 4.77
CA LEU A 164 -17.75 -4.02 5.36
C LEU A 164 -17.19 -5.24 4.61
N GLN A 165 -15.94 -5.13 4.18
CA GLN A 165 -15.20 -6.19 3.50
C GLN A 165 -14.14 -6.81 4.40
N THR A 166 -13.53 -6.00 5.26
CA THR A 166 -12.45 -6.43 6.15
C THR A 166 -12.47 -5.56 7.39
N ASP A 167 -12.31 -6.17 8.55
CA ASP A 167 -12.08 -5.51 9.84
C ASP A 167 -11.22 -6.45 10.68
N THR A 168 -9.90 -6.38 10.49
CA THR A 168 -8.98 -7.34 11.11
C THR A 168 -7.58 -6.79 11.27
N VAL A 169 -6.80 -7.42 12.15
CA VAL A 169 -5.37 -7.15 12.30
C VAL A 169 -4.59 -8.10 11.40
N LEU A 170 -3.85 -7.54 10.45
CA LEU A 170 -2.90 -8.25 9.61
C LEU A 170 -1.51 -8.14 10.24
N THR A 171 -0.84 -9.28 10.42
CA THR A 171 0.52 -9.35 10.98
C THR A 171 1.44 -10.10 10.01
N THR A 172 2.65 -9.61 9.79
CA THR A 172 3.59 -10.27 8.89
C THR A 172 4.11 -11.60 9.45
N PRO A 173 4.34 -12.63 8.59
CA PRO A 173 4.13 -12.62 7.15
C PRO A 173 2.65 -12.73 6.78
N CYS A 174 2.18 -11.86 5.88
CA CYS A 174 0.82 -11.91 5.33
C CYS A 174 0.85 -11.80 3.80
N PRO A 175 -0.15 -12.38 3.09
CA PRO A 175 -0.30 -12.22 1.66
C PRO A 175 -0.52 -10.75 1.27
N THR A 176 -0.19 -10.43 0.02
CA THR A 176 -0.52 -9.17 -0.63
C THR A 176 -2.03 -9.08 -0.82
N SER A 177 -2.62 -7.98 -0.37
CA SER A 177 -4.03 -7.66 -0.58
C SER A 177 -4.22 -6.91 -1.90
N VAL A 178 -5.41 -7.03 -2.49
CA VAL A 178 -5.77 -6.34 -3.74
C VAL A 178 -7.16 -5.77 -3.61
N LEU A 179 -7.30 -4.46 -3.87
CA LEU A 179 -8.58 -3.81 -4.09
C LEU A 179 -8.74 -3.44 -5.57
N TYR A 180 -10.00 -3.35 -5.99
CA TYR A 180 -10.42 -2.97 -7.33
C TYR A 180 -11.33 -1.72 -7.26
N PRO A 181 -11.69 -1.10 -8.40
CA PRO A 181 -12.47 0.14 -8.39
C PRO A 181 -13.82 0.08 -7.68
N LYS A 182 -14.40 -1.11 -7.49
CA LYS A 182 -15.73 -1.30 -6.89
C LYS A 182 -15.82 -2.46 -5.90
N THR A 183 -14.73 -3.20 -5.70
CA THR A 183 -14.74 -4.45 -4.92
C THR A 183 -13.40 -4.67 -4.24
N GLY A 184 -13.40 -5.40 -3.12
CA GLY A 184 -12.18 -5.76 -2.40
C GLY A 184 -11.76 -4.71 -1.38
N GLY A 185 -12.66 -3.81 -0.99
CA GLY A 185 -12.38 -2.78 0.00
C GLY A 185 -11.77 -1.52 -0.63
N ASN A 186 -12.41 -0.97 -1.66
CA ASN A 186 -11.94 0.26 -2.33
C ASN A 186 -11.81 1.44 -1.37
N LEU A 187 -12.64 1.47 -0.32
CA LEU A 187 -12.51 2.40 0.79
C LEU A 187 -11.81 1.68 1.93
N HIS A 188 -10.71 2.21 2.45
CA HIS A 188 -10.05 1.60 3.60
C HIS A 188 -9.38 2.62 4.52
N CYS A 189 -9.15 2.21 5.76
CA CYS A 189 -8.24 2.88 6.68
C CYS A 189 -7.20 1.90 7.20
N PHE A 190 -6.04 2.44 7.52
CA PHE A 190 -4.93 1.70 8.12
C PHE A 190 -4.62 2.28 9.49
N THR A 191 -4.58 1.41 10.51
CA THR A 191 -4.14 1.78 11.85
C THR A 191 -2.97 0.89 12.26
N ALA A 192 -1.79 1.49 12.43
CA ALA A 192 -0.59 0.77 12.82
C ALA A 192 -0.73 0.23 14.26
N VAL A 193 -0.77 -1.09 14.42
CA VAL A 193 -0.81 -1.74 15.75
C VAL A 193 0.59 -1.78 16.34
N THR A 194 1.59 -2.09 15.52
CA THR A 194 3.01 -1.86 15.80
C THR A 194 3.59 -0.96 14.70
N SER A 195 4.85 -0.55 14.84
CA SER A 195 5.54 0.11 13.73
C SER A 195 5.55 -0.84 12.53
N CYS A 196 5.06 -0.38 11.39
CA CYS A 196 4.90 -1.21 10.20
C CYS A 196 5.26 -0.44 8.92
N ALA A 197 5.52 -1.18 7.85
CA ALA A 197 5.64 -0.61 6.51
C ALA A 197 4.74 -1.35 5.53
N VAL A 198 4.10 -0.59 4.63
CA VAL A 198 3.22 -1.10 3.58
C VAL A 198 3.78 -0.66 2.23
N LEU A 199 4.07 -1.63 1.36
CA LEU A 199 4.40 -1.42 -0.03
C LEU A 199 3.11 -1.40 -0.85
N ASP A 200 2.86 -0.29 -1.52
CA ASP A 200 1.69 -0.08 -2.36
C ASP A 200 2.07 0.08 -3.83
N VAL A 201 1.26 -0.54 -4.69
CA VAL A 201 1.23 -0.31 -6.13
C VAL A 201 -0.15 0.22 -6.51
N LEU A 202 -0.24 1.49 -6.90
CA LEU A 202 -1.47 2.15 -7.32
C LEU A 202 -1.54 2.16 -8.84
N ALA A 203 -2.64 1.71 -9.44
CA ALA A 203 -2.82 1.71 -10.89
C ALA A 203 -4.25 2.06 -11.33
N PRO A 204 -4.48 3.21 -12.01
CA PRO A 204 -3.55 4.33 -12.16
C PRO A 204 -3.28 5.05 -10.82
N PRO A 205 -2.33 6.00 -10.77
CA PRO A 205 -2.19 6.89 -9.61
C PRO A 205 -3.37 7.85 -9.47
N TYR A 206 -3.46 8.51 -8.31
CA TYR A 206 -4.31 9.69 -8.16
C TYR A 206 -3.93 10.77 -9.16
N SER A 207 -4.92 11.52 -9.63
CA SER A 207 -4.74 12.60 -10.62
C SER A 207 -5.92 13.55 -10.53
N GLU A 208 -5.67 14.76 -10.06
CA GLU A 208 -6.69 15.81 -10.02
C GLU A 208 -7.23 16.15 -11.41
N ALA A 209 -6.34 16.16 -12.42
CA ALA A 209 -6.69 16.46 -13.81
C ALA A 209 -7.69 15.44 -14.39
N ASP A 210 -7.61 14.18 -13.96
CA ASP A 210 -8.51 13.12 -14.39
C ASP A 210 -9.67 12.86 -13.43
N GLY A 211 -9.84 13.71 -12.40
CA GLY A 211 -10.89 13.57 -11.40
C GLY A 211 -10.68 12.45 -10.38
N ARG A 212 -9.48 11.88 -10.30
CA ARG A 212 -9.09 10.84 -9.32
C ARG A 212 -8.49 11.49 -8.08
N PHE A 213 -9.35 12.08 -7.26
CA PHE A 213 -8.96 12.67 -5.96
C PHE A 213 -9.07 11.62 -4.85
N CYS A 214 -8.14 11.65 -3.89
CA CYS A 214 -8.31 10.92 -2.65
C CYS A 214 -9.35 11.63 -1.78
N THR A 215 -10.49 10.98 -1.53
CA THR A 215 -11.55 11.52 -0.67
C THR A 215 -11.51 10.80 0.67
N TYR A 216 -11.57 11.57 1.76
CA TYR A 216 -11.64 11.03 3.11
C TYR A 216 -13.08 10.88 3.59
N TYR A 217 -13.30 9.89 4.46
CA TYR A 217 -14.61 9.57 5.00
C TYR A 217 -14.56 9.33 6.51
N HIS A 218 -15.70 9.53 7.16
CA HIS A 218 -15.97 9.06 8.51
C HIS A 218 -17.07 8.00 8.44
N ASP A 219 -16.87 6.85 9.06
CA ASP A 219 -17.86 5.78 9.12
C ASP A 219 -18.70 5.86 10.41
N TYR A 220 -20.01 5.72 10.23
CA TYR A 220 -20.99 5.62 11.30
C TYR A 220 -21.61 4.22 11.31
N PRO A 221 -21.92 3.65 12.49
CA PRO A 221 -22.68 2.41 12.58
C PRO A 221 -23.98 2.46 11.76
N PHE A 222 -24.39 1.33 11.18
CA PHE A 222 -25.62 1.26 10.39
C PHE A 222 -26.85 1.81 11.11
N SER A 223 -26.97 1.54 12.42
CA SER A 223 -28.06 1.99 13.29
C SER A 223 -28.13 3.51 13.51
N SER A 224 -27.10 4.26 13.11
CA SER A 224 -27.06 5.72 13.25
C SER A 224 -28.08 6.43 12.35
N PHE A 225 -28.52 5.76 11.28
CA PHE A 225 -29.50 6.30 10.34
C PHE A 225 -30.56 5.25 10.01
N SER A 226 -31.83 5.62 10.11
CA SER A 226 -32.95 4.71 9.89
C SER A 226 -33.09 4.36 8.40
N ALA A 227 -32.49 3.25 7.97
CA ALA A 227 -32.89 2.61 6.73
C ALA A 227 -34.31 2.09 6.91
N GLY A 228 -35.29 2.71 6.24
CA GLY A 228 -36.66 2.17 6.22
C GLY A 228 -36.65 0.67 5.85
N ASP A 229 -37.67 -0.05 6.31
CA ASP A 229 -37.95 -1.52 6.34
C ASP A 229 -37.50 -2.47 5.19
N LYS A 230 -36.62 -2.07 4.27
CA LYS A 230 -36.30 -2.80 3.04
C LYS A 230 -34.96 -3.53 3.02
N MET A 231 -34.18 -3.52 4.10
CA MET A 231 -32.87 -4.19 4.11
C MET A 231 -32.86 -5.40 5.05
N HIS A 232 -32.95 -6.58 4.46
CA HIS A 232 -32.81 -7.88 5.14
C HIS A 232 -31.34 -8.34 5.23
N GLU A 233 -30.37 -7.42 5.11
CA GLU A 233 -28.96 -7.74 5.27
C GLU A 233 -28.53 -7.57 6.73
N LYS A 234 -27.49 -8.30 7.16
CA LYS A 234 -26.96 -8.18 8.51
C LYS A 234 -26.48 -6.75 8.76
N GLU A 235 -27.12 -6.07 9.71
CA GLU A 235 -26.78 -4.71 10.10
C GLU A 235 -25.30 -4.55 10.50
N GLU A 236 -24.71 -5.62 11.05
CA GLU A 236 -23.32 -5.68 11.51
C GLU A 236 -22.28 -5.55 10.38
N ASP A 237 -22.67 -5.87 9.13
CA ASP A 237 -21.78 -5.81 7.97
C ASP A 237 -21.88 -4.48 7.20
N HIS A 238 -22.59 -3.48 7.73
CA HIS A 238 -22.90 -2.23 7.05
C HIS A 238 -22.50 -0.99 7.85
N ALA A 239 -22.11 0.07 7.13
CA ALA A 239 -21.80 1.36 7.71
C ALA A 239 -22.25 2.51 6.79
N TRP A 240 -22.52 3.66 7.39
CA TRP A 240 -22.80 4.91 6.69
C TRP A 240 -21.53 5.75 6.63
N LEU A 241 -21.07 6.12 5.43
CA LEU A 241 -19.85 6.90 5.27
C LEU A 241 -20.21 8.33 4.87
N ALA A 242 -19.73 9.30 5.64
CA ALA A 242 -19.81 10.72 5.34
C ALA A 242 -18.46 11.20 4.78
N LYS A 243 -18.47 11.98 3.70
CA LYS A 243 -17.26 12.67 3.24
C LYS A 243 -16.81 13.69 4.28
N ILE A 244 -15.51 13.75 4.53
CA ILE A 244 -14.87 14.74 5.41
C ILE A 244 -13.71 15.43 4.67
N GLU A 245 -13.30 16.60 5.18
CA GLU A 245 -12.02 17.19 4.80
C GLU A 245 -10.86 16.34 5.32
N PRO A 246 -9.67 16.40 4.69
CA PRO A 246 -8.47 15.76 5.23
C PRO A 246 -8.27 16.15 6.70
N PRO A 247 -8.12 15.19 7.63
CA PRO A 247 -7.95 15.52 9.05
C PRO A 247 -6.72 16.39 9.31
N ASP A 248 -6.85 17.38 10.20
CA ASP A 248 -5.75 18.31 10.54
C ASP A 248 -4.51 17.61 11.13
N ASP A 249 -4.71 16.44 11.75
CA ASP A 249 -3.67 15.60 12.34
C ASP A 249 -3.05 14.61 11.35
N LEU A 250 -3.57 14.52 10.11
CA LEU A 250 -2.97 13.74 9.04
C LEU A 250 -1.72 14.44 8.51
N TYR A 251 -0.58 14.14 9.12
CA TYR A 251 0.70 14.63 8.67
C TYR A 251 1.58 13.51 8.12
N MET A 252 1.73 13.50 6.80
CA MET A 252 2.67 12.64 6.08
C MET A 252 3.86 13.47 5.62
N ARG A 253 5.07 12.93 5.77
CA ARG A 253 6.30 13.53 5.23
C ARG A 253 6.90 12.63 4.15
N SER A 254 7.56 13.23 3.16
CA SER A 254 8.39 12.49 2.23
C SER A 254 9.70 12.06 2.89
N GLY A 255 10.12 10.82 2.64
CA GLY A 255 11.44 10.30 3.00
C GLY A 255 12.23 9.90 1.76
N GLU A 256 13.55 9.80 1.91
CA GLU A 256 14.44 9.32 0.85
C GLU A 256 14.42 7.79 0.80
N TYR A 257 14.20 7.24 -0.40
CA TYR A 257 14.27 5.80 -0.63
C TYR A 257 15.74 5.38 -0.85
N LEU A 258 16.25 4.52 0.02
CA LEU A 258 17.66 4.07 0.04
C LEU A 258 17.85 2.63 -0.46
N GLY A 259 16.77 1.98 -0.90
CA GLY A 259 16.83 0.63 -1.46
C GLY A 259 17.34 0.60 -2.90
N PRO A 260 17.36 -0.60 -3.55
CA PRO A 260 17.75 -0.74 -4.94
C PRO A 260 16.90 0.15 -5.85
N SER A 261 17.56 1.00 -6.64
CA SER A 261 16.90 1.92 -7.57
C SER A 261 16.24 1.19 -8.75
N VAL A 262 15.16 1.76 -9.26
CA VAL A 262 14.53 1.34 -10.52
C VAL A 262 15.32 1.92 -11.69
N GLN A 263 15.68 1.07 -12.64
CA GLN A 263 16.24 1.48 -13.93
C GLN A 263 15.09 1.63 -14.91
N ASP A 264 14.64 2.87 -15.08
CA ASP A 264 13.65 3.21 -16.09
C ASP A 264 14.30 3.18 -17.47
N VAL A 265 14.03 2.12 -18.22
CA VAL A 265 14.49 2.02 -19.60
C VAL A 265 13.52 2.86 -20.43
N ALA A 266 13.88 4.13 -20.65
CA ALA A 266 13.23 4.98 -21.64
C ALA A 266 13.23 4.23 -22.98
N VAL A 267 12.03 4.03 -23.53
CA VAL A 267 11.83 3.49 -24.89
C VAL A 267 11.81 4.66 -25.86
#